data_AF-A0A7J4TQ68-F1
#
_entry.id   AF-A0A7J4TQ68-F1
#
_cell.length_a   1.000
_cell.length_b   1.000
_cell.length_c   1.000
_cell.angle_alpha   90.00
_cell.angle_beta   90.00
_cell.angle_gamma   90.00
#
_symmetry.space_group_name_H-M   'P 1'
#
loop_
_entity.id
_entity.type
_entity.pdbx_description
1 polymer ?
#
loop_
_entity_poly.entity_id
_entity_poly.type
_entity_poly.pdbx_seq_one_letter_code
_entity_poly.pdbx_strand_id
1 'polypeptide(L)'
;MGDLRVFGNLAPHQTWMEQAGLHICTGKEDAPNVLICTYDNESEDPLERLTGTIVPMRDAMTYVQQNDVERVVLISDGAGYAGPRKVANVAKSATFNDVHGMGSLTSEVLANIAIKEGVEVLIVRGDPLTEESTRRTVIDALKRN
;
A
#
# COMPACT_ATOMS: atom_id res chain seq x y z
N MET A 1 -16.96 3.58 -13.36
CA MET A 1 -16.40 4.37 -12.25
C MET A 1 -15.94 3.33 -11.24
N GLY A 2 -14.67 3.30 -10.88
CA GLY A 2 -14.13 2.23 -10.04
C GLY A 2 -14.40 2.53 -8.58
N ASP A 3 -15.18 1.68 -7.92
CA ASP A 3 -15.32 1.68 -6.47
C ASP A 3 -13.98 1.28 -5.85
N LEU A 4 -13.57 2.02 -4.82
CA LEU A 4 -12.25 1.96 -4.22
C LEU A 4 -12.37 1.84 -2.70
N ARG A 5 -11.74 0.80 -2.14
CA ARG A 5 -11.50 0.68 -0.71
C ARG A 5 -10.11 1.19 -0.35
N VAL A 6 -10.00 2.06 0.65
CA VAL A 6 -8.70 2.60 1.10
C VAL A 6 -8.39 2.13 2.52
N PHE A 7 -7.17 1.64 2.72
CA PHE A 7 -6.61 1.30 4.04
C PHE A 7 -5.39 2.19 4.32
N GLY A 8 -5.32 2.75 5.54
CA GLY A 8 -4.27 3.68 5.95
C GLY A 8 -4.79 5.11 6.11
N ASN A 9 -3.90 6.10 6.06
CA ASN A 9 -4.28 7.50 6.24
C ASN A 9 -4.95 8.07 4.98
N LEU A 10 -6.29 8.07 4.93
CA LEU A 10 -7.05 8.54 3.77
C LEU A 10 -6.99 10.06 3.57
N ALA A 11 -6.95 10.85 4.64
CA ALA A 11 -7.18 12.30 4.58
C ALA A 11 -6.26 13.04 3.59
N PRO A 12 -4.94 12.75 3.53
CA PRO A 12 -4.05 13.38 2.56
C PRO A 12 -4.32 12.99 1.11
N HIS A 13 -4.95 11.83 0.89
CA HIS A 13 -5.10 11.27 -0.44
C HIS A 13 -6.50 11.45 -1.07
N GLN A 14 -7.50 11.76 -0.25
CA GLN A 14 -8.89 11.87 -0.66
C GLN A 14 -9.11 12.83 -1.84
N THR A 15 -8.57 14.05 -1.75
CA THR A 15 -8.84 15.12 -2.73
C THR A 15 -8.41 14.73 -4.15
N TRP A 16 -7.22 14.15 -4.33
CA TRP A 16 -6.75 13.81 -5.66
C TRP A 16 -7.39 12.53 -6.23
N MET A 17 -7.87 11.63 -5.37
CA MET A 17 -8.64 10.45 -5.78
C MET A 17 -10.02 10.82 -6.31
N GLU A 18 -10.73 11.67 -5.58
CA GLU A 18 -12.05 12.18 -5.97
C GLU A 18 -11.95 12.99 -7.27
N GLN A 19 -10.92 13.84 -7.41
CA GLN A 19 -10.62 14.55 -8.66
C GLN A 19 -10.32 13.59 -9.83
N ALA A 20 -9.75 12.43 -9.55
CA ALA A 20 -9.55 11.38 -10.55
C ALA A 20 -10.86 10.62 -10.87
N GLY A 21 -11.97 10.89 -10.21
CA GLY A 21 -13.24 10.19 -10.42
C GLY A 21 -13.26 8.78 -9.82
N LEU A 22 -12.44 8.53 -8.80
CA LEU A 22 -12.50 7.31 -7.98
C LEU A 22 -13.55 7.49 -6.89
N HIS A 23 -14.42 6.51 -6.70
CA HIS A 23 -15.46 6.54 -5.68
C HIS A 23 -14.96 5.79 -4.44
N ILE A 24 -14.77 6.50 -3.33
CA ILE A 24 -14.21 5.93 -2.11
C ILE A 24 -15.34 5.30 -1.28
N CYS A 25 -15.35 3.97 -1.20
CA CYS A 25 -16.32 3.20 -0.44
C CYS A 25 -15.98 3.21 1.06
N THR A 26 -16.81 3.87 1.86
CA THR A 26 -16.68 3.90 3.32
C THR A 26 -17.64 2.89 3.96
N GLY A 27 -17.24 2.21 5.04
CA GLY A 27 -18.14 1.29 5.76
C GLY A 27 -18.15 -0.15 5.21
N LYS A 28 -19.31 -0.72 4.89
CA LYS A 28 -19.48 -2.14 4.49
C LYS A 28 -19.63 -2.37 2.98
N GLU A 29 -19.40 -1.35 2.18
CA GLU A 29 -19.48 -1.48 0.72
C GLU A 29 -18.27 -2.27 0.19
N ASP A 30 -18.57 -3.27 -0.63
CA ASP A 30 -17.58 -4.08 -1.32
C ASP A 30 -17.05 -3.31 -2.53
N ALA A 31 -15.74 -3.29 -2.71
CA ALA A 31 -15.06 -2.57 -3.76
C ALA A 31 -14.05 -3.51 -4.44
N PRO A 32 -14.07 -3.61 -5.78
CA PRO A 32 -13.16 -4.49 -6.53
C PRO A 32 -11.72 -3.96 -6.54
N ASN A 33 -11.52 -2.67 -6.24
CA ASN A 33 -10.19 -2.06 -6.15
C ASN A 33 -9.86 -1.72 -4.70
N VAL A 34 -8.65 -2.06 -4.28
CA VAL A 34 -8.11 -1.75 -2.97
C VAL A 34 -6.86 -0.89 -3.14
N LEU A 35 -6.78 0.19 -2.36
CA LEU A 35 -5.56 0.97 -2.17
C LEU A 35 -5.09 0.87 -0.73
N ILE A 36 -3.80 0.59 -0.55
CA ILE A 36 -3.18 0.55 0.77
C ILE A 36 -2.10 1.61 0.83
N CYS A 37 -2.28 2.57 1.73
CA CYS A 37 -1.32 3.63 2.00
C CYS A 37 -0.55 3.27 3.28
N THR A 38 0.60 2.63 3.13
CA THR A 38 1.54 2.39 4.24
C THR A 38 2.48 3.58 4.35
N TYR A 39 2.02 4.64 5.01
CA TYR A 39 2.86 5.77 5.36
C TYR A 39 2.97 5.89 6.87
N ASP A 40 4.14 6.36 7.27
CA ASP A 40 4.43 6.87 8.59
C ASP A 40 3.23 7.70 9.07
N ASN A 41 2.63 7.33 10.20
CA ASN A 41 1.59 8.13 10.84
C ASN A 41 2.16 9.42 11.46
N GLU A 42 3.34 9.85 10.99
CA GLU A 42 4.17 10.94 11.47
C GLU A 42 4.50 10.84 12.97
N SER A 43 4.30 9.67 13.58
CA SER A 43 4.63 9.48 14.99
C SER A 43 6.14 9.45 15.15
N GLU A 44 6.65 10.08 16.20
CA GLU A 44 8.05 9.95 16.58
C GLU A 44 8.31 8.63 17.33
N ASP A 45 7.26 7.93 17.80
CA ASP A 45 7.37 6.63 18.49
C ASP A 45 7.43 5.48 17.47
N PRO A 46 8.56 4.74 17.39
CA PRO A 46 8.71 3.58 16.51
C PRO A 46 7.59 2.52 16.60
N LEU A 47 6.98 2.32 17.78
CA LEU A 47 5.90 1.33 17.96
C LEU A 47 4.58 1.82 17.36
N GLU A 48 4.26 3.10 17.53
CA GLU A 48 3.09 3.71 16.91
C GLU A 48 3.25 3.76 15.39
N ARG A 49 4.45 4.09 14.89
CA ARG A 49 4.76 4.05 13.44
C ARG A 49 4.57 2.66 12.84
N LEU A 50 5.03 1.64 13.56
CA LEU A 50 4.84 0.25 13.16
C LEU A 50 3.36 -0.11 13.10
N THR A 51 2.57 0.37 14.06
CA THR A 51 1.11 0.19 14.07
C THR A 51 0.45 0.85 12.86
N GLY A 52 0.89 2.06 12.49
CA GLY A 52 0.46 2.79 11.29
C GLY A 52 0.76 2.06 9.97
N THR A 53 1.67 1.09 9.99
CA THR A 53 2.01 0.26 8.84
C THR A 53 1.35 -1.12 8.87
N ILE A 54 1.43 -1.83 10.01
CA ILE A 54 0.95 -3.21 10.14
C ILE A 54 -0.58 -3.28 10.14
N VAL A 55 -1.27 -2.38 10.85
CA VAL A 55 -2.73 -2.46 11.00
C VAL A 55 -3.44 -2.27 9.64
N PRO A 56 -3.14 -1.22 8.85
CA PRO A 56 -3.75 -1.06 7.53
C PRO A 56 -3.51 -2.26 6.61
N MET A 57 -2.30 -2.81 6.63
CA MET A 57 -1.95 -3.99 5.84
C MET A 57 -2.75 -5.23 6.25
N ARG A 58 -2.84 -5.53 7.56
CA ARG A 58 -3.59 -6.67 8.08
C ARG A 58 -5.08 -6.56 7.74
N ASP A 59 -5.65 -5.37 7.90
CA ASP A 59 -7.06 -5.13 7.67
C ASP A 59 -7.38 -5.21 6.18
N ALA A 60 -6.50 -4.69 5.31
CA ALA A 60 -6.61 -4.84 3.86
C ALA A 60 -6.55 -6.30 3.41
N MET A 61 -5.70 -7.11 4.02
CA MET A 61 -5.62 -8.55 3.69
C MET A 61 -6.82 -9.33 4.16
N THR A 62 -7.32 -9.03 5.34
CA THR A 62 -8.58 -9.61 5.83
C THR A 62 -9.72 -9.31 4.86
N TYR A 63 -9.74 -8.08 4.32
CA TYR A 63 -10.70 -7.67 3.32
C TYR A 63 -10.52 -8.43 1.98
N VAL A 64 -9.30 -8.51 1.45
CA VAL A 64 -9.00 -9.27 0.21
C VAL A 64 -9.38 -10.74 0.32
N GLN A 65 -9.22 -11.35 1.50
CA GLN A 65 -9.60 -12.76 1.73
C GLN A 65 -11.11 -12.99 1.83
N GLN A 66 -11.89 -11.94 2.13
CA GLN A 66 -13.31 -12.06 2.42
C GLN A 66 -14.21 -11.54 1.29
N ASN A 67 -13.64 -10.81 0.33
CA ASN A 67 -14.38 -10.09 -0.71
C ASN A 67 -13.80 -10.37 -2.09
N ASP A 68 -14.59 -10.14 -3.12
CA ASP A 68 -14.17 -10.30 -4.52
C ASP A 68 -13.36 -9.07 -4.95
N VAL A 69 -12.05 -9.15 -4.72
CA VAL A 69 -11.09 -8.08 -5.05
C VAL A 69 -10.37 -8.41 -6.35
N GLU A 70 -10.48 -7.53 -7.33
CA GLU A 70 -9.81 -7.67 -8.62
C GLU A 70 -8.37 -7.14 -8.56
N ARG A 71 -8.18 -6.01 -7.86
CA ARG A 71 -6.89 -5.31 -7.85
C ARG A 71 -6.53 -4.71 -6.50
N VAL A 72 -5.25 -4.82 -6.15
CA VAL A 72 -4.63 -4.15 -5.00
C VAL A 72 -3.49 -3.27 -5.48
N VAL A 73 -3.56 -1.98 -5.15
CA VAL A 73 -2.44 -1.04 -5.29
C VAL A 73 -1.91 -0.72 -3.91
N LEU A 74 -0.59 -0.82 -3.74
CA LEU A 74 0.08 -0.52 -2.48
C LEU A 74 1.07 0.62 -2.70
N ILE A 75 1.04 1.61 -1.81
CA ILE A 75 1.99 2.71 -1.81
C ILE A 75 2.96 2.55 -0.65
N SER A 76 4.25 2.51 -0.97
CA SER A 76 5.34 2.43 0.01
C SER A 76 6.33 3.58 -0.21
N ASP A 77 6.79 4.17 0.90
CA ASP A 77 7.87 5.16 0.93
C ASP A 77 9.24 4.61 0.51
N GLY A 78 9.36 3.29 0.31
CA GLY A 78 10.58 2.63 -0.14
C GLY A 78 11.72 2.63 0.88
N ALA A 79 11.51 3.09 2.12
CA ALA A 79 12.57 3.22 3.11
C ALA A 79 13.17 1.86 3.53
N GLY A 80 12.42 0.76 3.38
CA GLY A 80 12.96 -0.59 3.55
C GLY A 80 14.02 -1.02 2.54
N TYR A 81 14.22 -0.28 1.45
CA TYR A 81 15.24 -0.54 0.42
C TYR A 81 16.44 0.41 0.48
N ALA A 82 16.37 1.48 1.29
CA ALA A 82 17.39 2.53 1.35
C ALA A 82 18.48 2.30 2.41
N GLY A 83 18.35 1.28 3.27
CA GLY A 83 19.33 0.97 4.30
C GLY A 83 20.58 0.23 3.83
N PRO A 84 21.72 0.32 4.55
CA PRO A 84 22.90 -0.48 4.26
C PRO A 84 22.56 -1.96 4.39
N ARG A 85 22.85 -2.73 3.33
CA ARG A 85 22.70 -4.19 3.31
C ARG A 85 23.56 -4.79 4.41
N LYS A 86 22.96 -5.46 5.40
CA LYS A 86 23.70 -6.11 6.49
C LYS A 86 24.08 -7.56 6.19
N VAL A 87 23.45 -8.22 5.22
CA VAL A 87 23.86 -9.54 4.74
C VAL A 87 24.79 -9.37 3.55
N ALA A 88 26.09 -9.48 3.81
CA ALA A 88 27.08 -9.50 2.74
C ALA A 88 26.81 -10.66 1.77
N ASN A 89 26.84 -10.37 0.47
CA ASN A 89 26.85 -11.35 -0.64
C ASN A 89 25.55 -12.06 -1.06
N VAL A 90 24.36 -11.54 -0.71
CA VAL A 90 23.11 -12.01 -1.34
C VAL A 90 22.47 -10.86 -2.13
N ALA A 91 22.56 -10.92 -3.46
CA ALA A 91 22.06 -9.87 -4.36
C ALA A 91 20.55 -9.59 -4.24
N LYS A 92 19.80 -10.51 -3.61
CA LYS A 92 18.34 -10.50 -3.47
C LYS A 92 17.84 -10.45 -2.01
N SER A 93 18.69 -10.18 -1.02
CA SER A 93 18.21 -10.08 0.38
C SER A 93 17.70 -8.66 0.67
N ALA A 94 16.43 -8.53 1.03
CA ALA A 94 15.91 -7.33 1.70
C ALA A 94 16.55 -7.22 3.10
N THR A 95 16.98 -6.02 3.50
CA THR A 95 17.51 -5.75 4.85
C THR A 95 16.64 -4.71 5.52
N PHE A 96 16.13 -5.00 6.72
CA PHE A 96 15.33 -4.05 7.49
C PHE A 96 16.24 -3.10 8.24
N ASN A 97 16.23 -1.84 7.84
CA ASN A 97 17.06 -0.84 8.48
C ASN A 97 16.33 -0.05 9.57
N ASP A 98 15.04 -0.32 9.75
CA ASP A 98 14.11 0.31 10.68
C ASP A 98 12.70 -0.30 10.49
N VAL A 99 11.69 0.33 11.13
CA VAL A 99 10.26 0.04 11.00
C VAL A 99 9.77 0.08 9.53
N HIS A 100 10.35 0.93 8.67
CA HIS A 100 10.00 1.00 7.25
C HIS A 100 10.48 -0.22 6.46
N GLY A 101 11.60 -0.80 6.90
CA GLY A 101 12.04 -2.13 6.49
C GLY A 101 10.95 -3.19 6.64
N MET A 102 10.38 -3.30 7.85
CA MET A 102 9.30 -4.27 8.11
C MET A 102 8.05 -3.97 7.29
N GLY A 103 7.72 -2.69 7.08
CA GLY A 103 6.64 -2.28 6.18
C GLY A 103 6.81 -2.81 4.75
N SER A 104 8.03 -2.72 4.21
CA SER A 104 8.34 -3.19 2.86
C SER A 104 8.24 -4.72 2.73
N LEU A 105 8.76 -5.50 3.69
CA LEU A 105 8.59 -6.97 3.66
C LEU A 105 7.14 -7.38 3.89
N THR A 106 6.45 -6.72 4.81
CA THR A 106 5.02 -6.98 5.06
C THR A 106 4.24 -6.73 3.78
N SER A 107 4.54 -5.66 3.05
CA SER A 107 3.97 -5.36 1.74
C SER A 107 4.25 -6.44 0.71
N GLU A 108 5.49 -6.92 0.59
CA GLU A 108 5.86 -7.97 -0.37
C GLU A 108 5.27 -9.35 -0.02
N VAL A 109 5.27 -9.74 1.25
CA VAL A 109 4.70 -11.01 1.71
C VAL A 109 3.19 -11.02 1.46
N LEU A 110 2.52 -9.91 1.75
CA LEU A 110 1.08 -9.80 1.59
C LEU A 110 0.67 -9.65 0.13
N ALA A 111 1.46 -8.96 -0.70
CA ALA A 111 1.30 -8.98 -2.16
C ALA A 111 1.36 -10.41 -2.73
N ASN A 112 2.29 -11.24 -2.25
CA ASN A 112 2.39 -12.65 -2.68
C ASN A 112 1.19 -13.50 -2.27
N ILE A 113 0.50 -13.17 -1.17
CA ILE A 113 -0.74 -13.86 -0.78
C ILE A 113 -1.87 -13.47 -1.72
N ALA A 114 -2.07 -12.17 -1.98
CA ALA A 114 -3.10 -11.71 -2.91
C ALA A 114 -2.91 -12.27 -4.34
N ILE A 115 -1.67 -12.33 -4.84
CA ILE A 115 -1.36 -12.94 -6.15
C ILE A 115 -1.77 -14.42 -6.21
N LYS A 116 -1.61 -15.17 -5.12
CA LYS A 116 -2.01 -16.60 -5.07
C LYS A 116 -3.52 -16.79 -5.14
N GLU A 117 -4.29 -15.79 -4.71
CA GLU A 117 -5.74 -15.75 -4.82
C GLU A 117 -6.22 -15.20 -6.18
N GLY A 118 -5.30 -14.93 -7.13
CA GLY A 118 -5.63 -14.46 -8.48
C GLY A 118 -5.79 -12.94 -8.61
N VAL A 119 -5.48 -12.18 -7.56
CA VAL A 119 -5.61 -10.72 -7.52
C VAL A 119 -4.44 -10.04 -8.24
N GLU A 120 -4.71 -9.01 -9.04
CA GLU A 120 -3.67 -8.19 -9.64
C GLU A 120 -3.07 -7.25 -8.58
N VAL A 121 -1.75 -7.32 -8.36
CA VAL A 121 -1.07 -6.49 -7.36
C VAL A 121 -0.04 -5.58 -8.00
N LEU A 122 -0.10 -4.28 -7.67
CA LEU A 122 0.91 -3.30 -8.02
C LEU A 122 1.48 -2.63 -6.77
N ILE A 123 2.81 -2.66 -6.63
CA ILE A 123 3.53 -1.90 -5.60
C ILE A 123 4.11 -0.64 -6.27
N VAL A 124 3.61 0.52 -5.86
CA VAL A 124 4.11 1.83 -6.29
C VAL A 124 5.02 2.38 -5.19
N ARG A 125 6.22 2.85 -5.59
CA ARG A 125 7.21 3.44 -4.70
C ARG A 125 7.29 4.94 -4.93
N GLY A 126 7.45 5.70 -3.85
CA GLY A 126 7.46 7.17 -3.87
C GLY A 126 6.25 7.74 -3.15
N ASP A 127 6.21 9.05 -2.92
CA ASP A 127 5.12 9.71 -2.19
C ASP A 127 4.13 10.41 -3.16
N PRO A 128 2.86 9.95 -3.27
CA PRO A 128 1.87 10.54 -4.18
C PRO A 128 1.42 11.95 -3.77
N LEU A 129 1.74 12.40 -2.55
CA LEU A 129 1.45 13.76 -2.09
C LEU A 129 2.44 14.76 -2.69
N THR A 130 3.71 14.36 -2.80
CA THR A 130 4.80 15.22 -3.29
C THR A 130 5.22 14.91 -4.73
N GLU A 131 4.92 13.71 -5.25
CA GLU A 131 5.36 13.24 -6.57
C GLU A 131 4.18 12.98 -7.51
N GLU A 132 4.03 13.83 -8.54
CA GLU A 132 2.96 13.70 -9.54
C GLU A 132 3.07 12.39 -10.35
N SER A 133 4.29 11.94 -10.66
CA SER A 133 4.52 10.67 -11.37
C SER A 133 3.99 9.46 -10.59
N THR A 134 4.15 9.48 -9.27
CA THR A 134 3.68 8.43 -8.35
C THR A 134 2.16 8.45 -8.31
N ARG A 135 1.55 9.63 -8.15
CA ARG A 135 0.10 9.81 -8.19
C ARG A 135 -0.52 9.30 -9.50
N ARG A 136 0.06 9.67 -10.64
CA ARG A 136 -0.41 9.23 -11.96
C ARG A 136 -0.31 7.72 -12.11
N THR A 137 0.79 7.11 -11.66
CA THR A 137 0.96 5.65 -11.68
C THR A 137 -0.13 4.94 -10.87
N VAL A 138 -0.45 5.45 -9.68
CA VAL A 138 -1.54 4.91 -8.85
C VAL A 138 -2.90 5.04 -9.55
N ILE A 139 -3.21 6.21 -10.12
CA ILE A 139 -4.47 6.44 -10.84
C ILE A 139 -4.60 5.51 -12.06
N ASP A 140 -3.53 5.42 -12.87
CA ASP A 140 -3.51 4.59 -14.07
C ASP A 140 -3.70 3.11 -13.70
N ALA A 141 -3.11 2.67 -12.59
CA ALA A 141 -3.27 1.31 -12.09
C ALA A 141 -4.70 1.03 -11.61
N LEU A 142 -5.31 1.96 -10.87
CA LEU A 142 -6.68 1.79 -10.36
C LEU A 142 -7.76 1.90 -11.45
N LYS A 143 -7.44 2.48 -12.61
CA LYS A 143 -8.40 2.68 -13.72
C LYS A 143 -8.26 1.68 -14.87
N ARG A 144 -7.26 0.80 -14.87
CA ARG A 144 -7.11 -0.19 -15.94
C ARG A 144 -8.28 -1.18 -15.89
N ASN A 145 -9.07 -1.24 -16.95
CA ASN A 145 -10.01 -2.34 -17.19
C ASN A 145 -9.25 -3.49 -17.84
#